data_AF-A0A523J3M3-F1
#
_entry.id   AF-A0A523J3M3-F1
#
_cell.length_a   1.000
_cell.length_b   1.000
_cell.length_c   1.000
_cell.angle_alpha   90.00
_cell.angle_beta   90.00
_cell.angle_gamma   90.00
#
_symmetry.space_group_name_H-M   'P 1'
#
loop_
_entity.id
_entity.type
_entity.pdbx_description
1 polymer ?
#
loop_
_entity_poly.entity_id
_entity_poly.type
_entity_poly.pdbx_seq_one_letter_code
_entity_poly.pdbx_strand_id
1 'polypeptide(L)'
;MPTVFLQRNSGTNLKQLLKNCGWQQAVIKPTVAATAYQTWLTSFDNPESDQSRLEKMLAEFPEVMIQQFLKVIRTGGEGSFIFFGGRFSHAVVKKPKAADFRVQDDFGGKAFRQVPGQHLVNQAESILQAIDKVPLYARVDAIKIDRKLILMELELIEPVLFLGMDEEAPDRFAKAITQMFAALN
;
A
#
# COMPACT_ATOMS: atom_id res chain seq x y z
N MET A 1 -4.30 6.86 -3.83
CA MET A 1 -3.95 7.90 -2.83
C MET A 1 -3.43 9.14 -3.56
N PRO A 2 -3.84 10.38 -3.22
CA PRO A 2 -3.16 11.58 -3.75
C PRO A 2 -1.66 11.51 -3.48
N THR A 3 -0.84 11.66 -4.53
CA THR A 3 0.60 11.39 -4.50
C THR A 3 1.35 12.44 -5.33
N VAL A 4 2.46 12.93 -4.81
CA VAL A 4 3.46 13.74 -5.54
C VAL A 4 4.74 12.93 -5.62
N PHE A 5 5.33 12.87 -6.81
CA PHE A 5 6.62 12.22 -7.07
C PHE A 5 7.72 13.27 -7.23
N LEU A 6 8.84 13.04 -6.56
CA LEU A 6 10.00 13.93 -6.54
C LEU A 6 11.22 13.17 -7.07
N GLN A 7 11.87 13.75 -8.07
CA GLN A 7 13.10 13.20 -8.62
C GLN A 7 14.30 13.50 -7.72
N ARG A 8 15.32 12.64 -7.82
CA ARG A 8 16.62 12.81 -7.17
C ARG A 8 17.15 14.25 -7.30
N ASN A 9 17.68 14.77 -6.20
CA ASN A 9 18.24 16.13 -6.08
C ASN A 9 17.29 17.27 -6.48
N SER A 10 15.97 17.05 -6.49
CA SER A 10 15.01 18.15 -6.70
C SER A 10 15.05 19.14 -5.53
N GLY A 11 15.11 20.44 -5.82
CA GLY A 11 15.13 21.52 -4.82
C GLY A 11 13.77 21.81 -4.18
N THR A 12 13.04 20.77 -3.79
CA THR A 12 11.66 20.86 -3.33
C THR A 12 11.58 21.47 -1.92
N ASN A 13 10.76 22.52 -1.77
CA ASN A 13 10.39 23.04 -0.45
C ASN A 13 9.16 22.28 0.09
N LEU A 14 9.36 21.50 1.16
CA LEU A 14 8.33 20.62 1.72
C LEU A 14 7.11 21.40 2.22
N LYS A 15 7.30 22.52 2.92
CA LYS A 15 6.21 23.35 3.44
C LYS A 15 5.33 23.89 2.32
N GLN A 16 5.95 24.38 1.24
CA GLN A 16 5.23 24.89 0.09
C GLN A 16 4.50 23.78 -0.67
N LEU A 17 5.09 22.59 -0.78
CA LEU A 17 4.43 21.41 -1.35
C LEU A 17 3.18 21.06 -0.55
N LEU A 18 3.29 20.90 0.77
CA LEU A 18 2.15 20.59 1.64
C LEU A 18 1.06 21.67 1.55
N LYS A 19 1.44 22.95 1.51
CA LYS A 19 0.52 24.09 1.31
C LYS A 19 -0.23 23.98 -0.01
N ASN A 20 0.49 23.76 -1.11
CA ASN A 20 -0.10 23.69 -2.45
C ASN A 20 -1.06 22.50 -2.60
N CYS A 21 -0.74 21.38 -1.97
CA CYS A 21 -1.59 20.20 -1.96
C CYS A 21 -2.75 20.30 -0.94
N GLY A 22 -2.75 21.28 -0.05
CA GLY A 22 -3.73 21.40 1.04
C GLY A 22 -3.64 20.25 2.06
N TRP A 23 -2.44 19.70 2.30
CA TRP A 23 -2.24 18.55 3.17
C TRP A 23 -1.72 18.96 4.54
N GLN A 24 -2.46 18.63 5.60
CA GLN A 24 -1.98 18.83 6.98
C GLN A 24 -0.87 17.84 7.35
N GLN A 25 -0.95 16.61 6.85
CA GLN A 25 0.00 15.55 7.13
C GLN A 25 0.23 14.72 5.87
N ALA A 26 1.46 14.22 5.71
CA ALA A 26 1.83 13.40 4.57
C ALA A 26 2.82 12.30 4.98
N VAL A 27 2.80 11.19 4.25
CA VAL A 27 3.80 10.12 4.34
C VAL A 27 4.84 10.35 3.26
N ILE A 28 6.11 10.32 3.64
CA ILE A 28 7.26 10.39 2.72
C ILE A 28 7.93 9.01 2.71
N LYS A 29 8.18 8.47 1.52
CA LYS A 29 8.87 7.18 1.33
C LYS A 29 9.54 7.10 -0.06
N PRO A 30 10.58 6.25 -0.26
CA PRO A 30 11.07 5.93 -1.59
C PRO A 30 9.99 5.21 -2.41
N THR A 31 10.07 5.28 -3.75
CA THR A 31 9.14 4.52 -4.61
C THR A 31 9.47 3.04 -4.70
N VAL A 32 10.70 2.65 -4.37
CA VAL A 32 11.15 1.27 -4.26
C VAL A 32 11.58 1.01 -2.82
N ALA A 33 10.70 0.39 -2.04
CA ALA A 33 10.93 0.04 -0.64
C ALA A 33 9.98 -1.10 -0.21
N ALA A 34 10.32 -1.78 0.88
CA ALA A 34 9.46 -2.74 1.57
C ALA A 34 9.50 -2.46 3.08
N THR A 35 8.61 -3.09 3.86
CA THR A 35 8.65 -3.11 5.33
C THR A 35 8.74 -1.73 6.02
N ALA A 36 8.13 -0.70 5.41
CA ALA A 36 8.21 0.71 5.84
C ALA A 36 9.65 1.28 5.90
N TYR A 37 10.57 0.69 5.15
CA TYR A 37 11.93 1.18 5.00
C TYR A 37 11.93 2.65 4.54
N GLN A 38 12.69 3.47 5.25
CA GLN A 38 12.79 4.92 5.01
C GLN A 38 11.42 5.63 4.89
N THR A 39 10.39 5.16 5.61
CA THR A 39 9.06 5.76 5.57
C THR A 39 8.76 6.54 6.85
N TRP A 40 8.28 7.79 6.74
CA TRP A 40 7.85 8.57 7.91
C TRP A 40 6.67 9.49 7.63
N LEU A 41 6.05 9.96 8.72
CA LEU A 41 4.98 10.95 8.70
C LEU A 41 5.57 12.34 8.94
N THR A 42 5.19 13.31 8.10
CA THR A 42 5.47 14.73 8.28
C THR A 42 4.17 15.52 8.52
N SER A 43 4.31 16.75 9.02
CA SER A 43 3.19 17.67 9.29
C SER A 43 3.47 19.06 8.75
N PHE A 44 2.42 19.73 8.28
CA PHE A 44 2.47 21.14 7.87
C PHE A 44 2.91 22.08 8.99
N ASP A 45 2.65 21.71 10.25
CA ASP A 45 3.00 22.53 11.42
C ASP A 45 4.49 22.47 11.77
N ASN A 46 5.21 21.43 11.32
CA ASN A 46 6.63 21.26 11.60
C ASN A 46 7.42 20.66 10.41
N PRO A 47 7.40 21.30 9.23
CA PRO A 47 8.02 20.75 8.03
C PRO A 47 9.53 20.97 8.01
N GLU A 48 10.01 21.98 8.74
CA GLU A 48 11.42 22.37 8.77
C GLU A 48 12.30 21.29 9.41
N SER A 49 11.76 20.53 10.38
CA SER A 49 12.48 19.38 10.95
C SER A 49 12.64 18.22 9.96
N ASP A 50 11.77 18.11 8.97
CA ASP A 50 11.78 17.03 7.97
C ASP A 50 12.40 17.44 6.64
N GLN A 51 12.59 18.75 6.38
CA GLN A 51 13.14 19.26 5.12
C GLN A 51 14.53 18.67 4.83
N SER A 52 15.45 18.74 5.79
CA SER A 52 16.80 18.17 5.60
C SER A 52 16.81 16.65 5.53
N ARG A 53 15.80 15.97 6.10
CA ARG A 53 15.63 14.52 5.95
C ARG A 53 15.15 14.17 4.54
N LEU A 54 14.21 14.94 3.99
CA LEU A 54 13.78 14.82 2.60
C LEU A 54 14.95 15.05 1.64
N GLU A 55 15.75 16.08 1.84
CA GLU A 55 16.94 16.37 1.01
C GLU A 55 17.94 15.22 0.99
N LYS A 56 18.24 14.63 2.16
CA LYS A 56 19.10 13.45 2.24
C LYS A 56 18.54 12.26 1.47
N MET A 57 17.24 11.98 1.63
CA MET A 57 16.57 10.93 0.88
C MET A 57 16.61 11.19 -0.63
N LEU A 58 16.35 12.43 -1.05
CA LEU A 58 16.42 12.81 -2.47
C LEU A 58 17.83 12.72 -3.04
N ALA A 59 18.88 12.75 -2.23
CA ALA A 59 20.25 12.49 -2.68
C ALA A 59 20.53 10.98 -2.85
N GLU A 60 19.92 10.14 -2.00
CA GLU A 60 20.14 8.70 -1.95
C GLU A 60 19.30 7.94 -3.00
N PHE A 61 18.01 8.24 -3.12
CA PHE A 61 17.07 7.49 -3.95
C PHE A 61 16.86 8.14 -5.32
N PRO A 62 16.55 7.37 -6.39
CA PRO A 62 16.22 7.93 -7.70
C PRO A 62 14.93 8.76 -7.69
N GLU A 63 13.94 8.31 -6.92
CA GLU A 63 12.63 8.93 -6.82
C GLU A 63 12.03 8.70 -5.42
N VAL A 64 11.34 9.73 -4.94
CA VAL A 64 10.66 9.75 -3.64
C VAL A 64 9.20 10.10 -3.87
N MET A 65 8.30 9.46 -3.14
CA MET A 65 6.88 9.80 -3.15
C MET A 65 6.43 10.43 -1.85
N ILE A 66 5.57 11.45 -1.96
CA ILE A 66 4.88 12.09 -0.85
C ILE A 66 3.39 11.89 -1.04
N GLN A 67 2.73 11.28 -0.07
CA GLN A 67 1.32 10.90 -0.13
C GLN A 67 0.53 11.54 1.00
N GLN A 68 -0.70 11.97 0.74
CA GLN A 68 -1.57 12.48 1.79
C GLN A 68 -1.76 11.44 2.90
N PHE A 69 -1.58 11.84 4.17
CA PHE A 69 -1.89 10.97 5.29
C PHE A 69 -3.39 11.00 5.60
N LEU A 70 -4.07 9.88 5.39
CA LEU A 70 -5.51 9.74 5.66
C LEU A 70 -5.74 9.16 7.07
N LYS A 71 -6.25 9.98 7.98
CA LYS A 71 -6.48 9.60 9.40
C LYS A 71 -7.35 8.36 9.58
N VAL A 72 -8.22 8.05 8.61
CA VAL A 72 -9.07 6.85 8.60
C VAL A 72 -8.27 5.54 8.67
N ILE A 73 -6.99 5.53 8.26
CA ILE A 73 -6.13 4.34 8.43
C ILE A 73 -5.99 3.92 9.91
N ARG A 74 -6.05 4.87 10.85
CA ARG A 74 -5.93 4.61 12.29
C ARG A 74 -7.15 3.89 12.86
N THR A 75 -8.33 4.10 12.27
CA THR A 75 -9.60 3.53 12.77
C THR A 75 -10.05 2.33 11.93
N GLY A 76 -9.99 2.47 10.60
CA GLY A 76 -10.40 1.45 9.65
C GLY A 76 -9.33 0.39 9.37
N GLY A 77 -8.05 0.69 9.64
CA GLY A 77 -6.93 -0.14 9.22
C GLY A 77 -6.67 -0.07 7.71
N GLU A 78 -5.75 -0.89 7.26
CA GLU A 78 -5.42 -1.12 5.86
C GLU A 78 -5.99 -2.47 5.42
N GLY A 79 -6.83 -2.48 4.38
CA GLY A 79 -7.36 -3.70 3.80
C GLY A 79 -6.41 -4.23 2.72
N SER A 80 -5.96 -5.47 2.87
CA SER A 80 -5.17 -6.20 1.89
C SER A 80 -6.04 -7.23 1.20
N PHE A 81 -6.22 -7.12 -0.11
CA PHE A 81 -7.01 -8.04 -0.93
C PHE A 81 -6.06 -8.91 -1.76
N ILE A 82 -6.14 -10.22 -1.57
CA ILE A 82 -5.22 -11.18 -2.19
C ILE A 82 -5.91 -11.83 -3.38
N PHE A 83 -5.20 -11.89 -4.50
CA PHE A 83 -5.64 -12.45 -5.76
C PHE A 83 -4.68 -13.54 -6.23
N PHE A 84 -5.23 -14.58 -6.85
CA PHE A 84 -4.47 -15.64 -7.52
C PHE A 84 -5.00 -15.82 -8.95
N GLY A 85 -4.10 -15.73 -9.94
CA GLY A 85 -4.46 -15.79 -11.36
C GLY A 85 -5.54 -14.77 -11.74
N GLY A 86 -5.49 -13.56 -11.19
CA GLY A 86 -6.48 -12.49 -11.39
C GLY A 86 -7.82 -12.68 -10.68
N ARG A 87 -8.02 -13.74 -9.89
CA ARG A 87 -9.26 -13.98 -9.13
C ARG A 87 -9.09 -13.69 -7.65
N PHE A 88 -10.07 -13.05 -7.03
CA PHE A 88 -10.08 -12.81 -5.59
C PHE A 88 -10.01 -14.13 -4.82
N SER A 89 -9.15 -14.18 -3.79
CA SER A 89 -8.95 -15.35 -2.94
C SER A 89 -9.46 -15.07 -1.53
N HIS A 90 -8.89 -14.08 -0.85
CA HIS A 90 -9.22 -13.71 0.52
C HIS A 90 -8.74 -12.29 0.82
N ALA A 91 -9.12 -11.74 1.96
CA ALA A 91 -8.65 -10.45 2.41
C ALA A 91 -8.32 -10.46 3.90
N VAL A 92 -7.41 -9.56 4.28
CA VAL A 92 -7.08 -9.27 5.67
C VAL A 92 -7.18 -7.77 5.93
N VAL A 93 -7.44 -7.40 7.17
CA VAL A 93 -7.26 -6.02 7.65
C VAL A 93 -6.05 -5.98 8.57
N LYS A 94 -5.07 -5.16 8.22
CA LYS A 94 -3.93 -4.85 9.07
C LYS A 94 -4.29 -3.63 9.91
N LYS A 95 -4.33 -3.80 11.23
CA LYS A 95 -4.60 -2.69 12.16
C LYS A 95 -3.30 -2.25 12.84
N PRO A 96 -3.03 -0.94 12.92
CA PRO A 96 -1.86 -0.44 13.63
C PRO A 96 -2.02 -0.67 15.14
N LYS A 97 -0.91 -0.74 15.85
CA LYS A 97 -0.92 -0.64 17.32
C LYS A 97 -1.45 0.74 17.73
N ALA A 98 -2.07 0.84 18.92
CA ALA A 98 -2.53 2.12 19.45
C ALA A 98 -1.41 3.18 19.39
N ALA A 99 -1.72 4.34 18.80
CA ALA A 99 -0.81 5.47 18.54
C ALA A 99 0.27 5.32 17.45
N ASP A 100 0.33 4.21 16.70
CA ASP A 100 1.16 4.08 15.48
C ASP A 100 0.27 4.18 14.21
N PHE A 101 0.87 4.47 13.06
CA PHE A 101 0.20 4.43 11.75
C PHE A 101 0.70 3.28 10.86
N ARG A 102 1.84 2.67 11.21
CA ARG A 102 2.41 1.52 10.51
C ARG A 102 1.64 0.27 10.91
N VAL A 103 1.31 -0.57 9.93
CA VAL A 103 0.44 -1.75 10.08
C VAL A 103 1.18 -3.06 9.86
N GLN A 104 2.48 -3.01 9.59
CA GLN A 104 3.35 -4.17 9.38
C GLN A 104 3.61 -4.91 10.70
N ASP A 105 3.75 -6.23 10.61
CA ASP A 105 3.98 -7.11 11.77
C ASP A 105 5.25 -6.71 12.54
N ASP A 106 6.30 -6.25 11.84
CA ASP A 106 7.56 -5.77 12.42
C ASP A 106 7.39 -4.59 13.39
N PHE A 107 6.28 -3.85 13.31
CA PHE A 107 5.95 -2.73 14.20
C PHE A 107 4.78 -3.05 15.15
N GLY A 108 4.40 -4.31 15.29
CA GLY A 108 3.34 -4.77 16.18
C GLY A 108 1.93 -4.55 15.65
N GLY A 109 1.78 -4.31 14.34
CA GLY A 109 0.51 -4.46 13.64
C GLY A 109 0.02 -5.90 13.73
N LYS A 110 -1.30 -6.11 13.67
CA LYS A 110 -1.88 -7.46 13.55
C LYS A 110 -2.77 -7.51 12.32
N ALA A 111 -2.56 -8.54 11.50
CA ALA A 111 -3.47 -8.91 10.43
C ALA A 111 -4.62 -9.75 10.98
N PHE A 112 -5.84 -9.44 10.56
CA PHE A 112 -7.04 -10.20 10.87
C PHE A 112 -7.75 -10.58 9.58
N ARG A 113 -8.25 -11.82 9.48
CA ARG A 113 -9.12 -12.22 8.38
C ARG A 113 -10.29 -11.24 8.24
N GLN A 114 -10.61 -10.86 7.02
CA GLN A 114 -11.73 -9.99 6.70
C GLN A 114 -12.58 -10.61 5.60
N VAL A 115 -13.90 -10.50 5.74
CA VAL A 115 -14.87 -10.79 4.67
C VAL A 115 -15.36 -9.46 4.10
N PRO A 116 -14.73 -8.92 3.03
CA PRO A 116 -15.16 -7.67 2.43
C PRO A 116 -16.49 -7.84 1.69
N GLY A 117 -17.30 -6.78 1.63
CA GLY A 117 -18.48 -6.79 0.78
C GLY A 117 -18.10 -6.85 -0.70
N GLN A 118 -18.92 -7.51 -1.53
CA GLN A 118 -18.64 -7.73 -2.95
C GLN A 118 -18.28 -6.45 -3.72
N HIS A 119 -18.92 -5.32 -3.39
CA HIS A 119 -18.62 -4.03 -4.02
C HIS A 119 -17.17 -3.54 -3.80
N LEU A 120 -16.50 -3.94 -2.71
CA LEU A 120 -15.09 -3.63 -2.46
C LEU A 120 -14.18 -4.61 -3.21
N VAL A 121 -14.56 -5.89 -3.27
CA VAL A 121 -13.85 -6.90 -4.08
C VAL A 121 -13.82 -6.46 -5.54
N ASN A 122 -14.96 -6.08 -6.10
CA ASN A 122 -15.03 -5.60 -7.49
C ASN A 122 -14.16 -4.36 -7.75
N GLN A 123 -14.03 -3.46 -6.76
CA GLN A 123 -13.12 -2.31 -6.86
C GLN A 123 -11.65 -2.74 -6.85
N ALA A 124 -11.27 -3.68 -5.98
CA ALA A 124 -9.93 -4.23 -5.96
C ALA A 124 -9.59 -5.00 -7.24
N GLU A 125 -10.54 -5.74 -7.81
CA GLU A 125 -10.42 -6.38 -9.13
C GLU A 125 -10.22 -5.36 -10.25
N SER A 126 -10.98 -4.25 -10.23
CA SER A 126 -10.83 -3.19 -11.24
C SER A 126 -9.45 -2.54 -11.25
N ILE A 127 -8.76 -2.51 -10.10
CA ILE A 127 -7.36 -2.05 -10.02
C ILE A 127 -6.43 -3.01 -10.77
N LEU A 128 -6.64 -4.33 -10.65
CA LEU A 128 -5.84 -5.32 -11.37
C LEU A 128 -6.07 -5.31 -12.89
N GLN A 129 -7.24 -4.87 -13.34
CA GLN A 129 -7.54 -4.73 -14.78
C GLN A 129 -6.70 -3.64 -15.46
N ALA A 130 -6.04 -2.75 -14.69
CA ALA A 130 -5.09 -1.78 -15.23
C ALA A 130 -3.72 -2.40 -15.58
N ILE A 131 -3.50 -3.68 -15.26
CA ILE A 131 -2.25 -4.41 -15.55
C ILE A 131 -2.44 -5.21 -16.84
N ASP A 132 -1.54 -5.02 -17.81
CA ASP A 132 -1.63 -5.69 -19.12
C ASP A 132 -1.62 -7.22 -19.06
N LYS A 133 -0.94 -7.79 -18.05
CA LYS A 133 -0.82 -9.23 -17.85
C LYS A 133 -1.44 -9.62 -16.53
N VAL A 134 -2.21 -10.70 -16.55
CA VAL A 134 -2.76 -11.32 -15.34
C VAL A 134 -1.60 -11.88 -14.51
N PRO A 135 -1.35 -11.34 -13.30
CA PRO A 135 -0.29 -11.85 -12.46
C PRO A 135 -0.71 -13.18 -11.82
N LEU A 136 0.27 -14.05 -11.53
CA LEU A 136 0.03 -15.29 -10.78
C LEU A 136 -0.58 -14.98 -9.42
N TYR A 137 -0.09 -13.93 -8.76
CA TYR A 137 -0.63 -13.41 -7.52
C TYR A 137 -0.53 -11.89 -7.50
N ALA A 138 -1.42 -11.25 -6.75
CA ALA A 138 -1.34 -9.84 -6.46
C ALA A 138 -1.91 -9.56 -5.06
N ARG A 139 -1.34 -8.58 -4.38
CA ARG A 139 -1.95 -7.98 -3.18
C ARG A 139 -2.28 -6.53 -3.45
N VAL A 140 -3.55 -6.18 -3.28
CA VAL A 140 -4.07 -4.82 -3.38
C VAL A 140 -4.25 -4.28 -1.97
N ASP A 141 -3.41 -3.34 -1.56
CA ASP A 141 -3.51 -2.68 -0.26
C ASP A 141 -4.23 -1.34 -0.39
N ALA A 142 -5.33 -1.18 0.33
CA ALA A 142 -6.21 -0.03 0.20
C ALA A 142 -6.85 0.38 1.53
N ILE A 143 -7.16 1.68 1.65
CA ILE A 143 -8.04 2.18 2.70
C ILE A 143 -9.46 2.31 2.16
N LYS A 144 -10.43 1.92 2.97
CA LYS A 144 -11.84 2.18 2.71
C LYS A 144 -12.25 3.54 3.26
N ILE A 145 -12.78 4.40 2.39
CA ILE A 145 -13.49 5.63 2.77
C ILE A 145 -14.92 5.50 2.25
N ASP A 146 -15.86 5.47 3.19
CA ASP A 146 -17.28 5.20 2.93
C ASP A 146 -17.48 3.88 2.16
N ARG A 147 -17.78 3.95 0.86
CA ARG A 147 -17.97 2.78 -0.03
C ARG A 147 -16.88 2.62 -1.08
N LYS A 148 -15.81 3.42 -1.00
CA LYS A 148 -14.74 3.46 -1.99
C LYS A 148 -13.42 2.94 -1.43
N LEU A 149 -12.70 2.18 -2.24
CA LEU A 149 -11.31 1.85 -1.97
C LEU A 149 -10.39 2.95 -2.52
N ILE A 150 -9.45 3.37 -1.69
CA ILE A 150 -8.34 4.23 -2.08
C ILE A 150 -7.09 3.37 -2.06
N LEU A 151 -6.59 3.03 -3.25
CA LEU A 151 -5.36 2.28 -3.43
C LEU A 151 -4.18 2.99 -2.75
N MET A 152 -3.42 2.23 -1.96
CA MET A 152 -2.17 2.65 -1.34
C MET A 152 -0.97 2.01 -2.01
N GLU A 153 -0.99 0.68 -2.12
CA GLU A 153 0.10 -0.13 -2.64
C GLU A 153 -0.46 -1.31 -3.44
N LEU A 154 0.28 -1.72 -4.47
CA LEU A 154 -0.02 -2.88 -5.29
C LEU A 154 1.24 -3.73 -5.37
N GLU A 155 1.21 -4.92 -4.75
CA GLU A 155 2.37 -5.80 -4.66
C GLU A 155 2.19 -7.02 -5.56
N LEU A 156 3.14 -7.19 -6.50
CA LEU A 156 3.08 -8.19 -7.57
C LEU A 156 4.30 -9.12 -7.62
N ILE A 157 5.33 -8.87 -6.81
CA ILE A 157 6.63 -9.56 -6.89
C ILE A 157 6.87 -10.46 -5.68
N GLU A 158 6.83 -9.92 -4.47
CA GLU A 158 7.11 -10.67 -3.24
C GLU A 158 6.15 -10.33 -2.08
N PRO A 159 4.81 -10.29 -2.31
CA PRO A 159 3.90 -9.96 -1.23
C PRO A 159 3.84 -11.05 -0.16
N VAL A 160 3.67 -10.62 1.09
CA VAL A 160 3.07 -11.49 2.11
C VAL A 160 1.63 -11.80 1.69
N LEU A 161 1.38 -13.08 1.38
CA LEU A 161 0.11 -13.57 0.82
C LEU A 161 -0.91 -14.00 1.87
N PHE A 162 -0.56 -13.99 3.15
CA PHE A 162 -1.45 -14.36 4.26
C PHE A 162 -2.17 -15.73 4.09
N LEU A 163 -1.50 -16.71 3.47
CA LEU A 163 -2.08 -18.03 3.15
C LEU A 163 -2.69 -18.75 4.35
N GLY A 164 -2.22 -18.49 5.58
CA GLY A 164 -2.79 -19.06 6.81
C GLY A 164 -4.05 -18.36 7.34
N MET A 165 -4.51 -17.28 6.70
CA MET A 165 -5.69 -16.51 7.13
C MET A 165 -7.00 -17.02 6.50
N ASP A 166 -6.92 -17.95 5.56
CA ASP A 166 -8.06 -18.62 4.95
C ASP A 166 -7.68 -20.06 4.60
N GLU A 167 -8.46 -21.03 5.09
CA GLU A 167 -8.13 -22.46 4.98
C GLU A 167 -7.98 -22.94 3.53
N GLU A 168 -8.69 -22.32 2.59
CA GLU A 168 -8.66 -22.69 1.17
C GLU A 168 -7.62 -21.89 0.36
N ALA A 169 -6.95 -20.90 0.95
CA ALA A 169 -6.00 -20.06 0.23
C ALA A 169 -4.79 -20.83 -0.35
N PRO A 170 -4.17 -21.79 0.36
CA PRO A 170 -3.08 -22.60 -0.20
C PRO A 170 -3.49 -23.37 -1.47
N ASP A 171 -4.68 -23.99 -1.45
CA ASP A 171 -5.19 -24.76 -2.59
C ASP A 171 -5.52 -23.87 -3.79
N ARG A 172 -6.14 -22.70 -3.55
CA ARG A 172 -6.38 -21.72 -4.61
C ARG A 172 -5.06 -21.24 -5.24
N PHE A 173 -4.02 -21.05 -4.42
CA PHE A 173 -2.72 -20.63 -4.92
C PHE A 173 -2.05 -21.73 -5.76
N ALA A 174 -2.00 -22.96 -5.24
CA ALA A 174 -1.45 -24.11 -5.96
C ALA A 174 -2.14 -24.31 -7.32
N LYS A 175 -3.47 -24.21 -7.35
CA LYS A 175 -4.26 -24.28 -8.59
C LYS A 175 -3.89 -23.18 -9.58
N ALA A 176 -3.68 -21.95 -9.14
CA ALA A 176 -3.28 -20.85 -10.01
C ALA A 176 -1.89 -21.09 -10.63
N ILE A 177 -0.96 -21.67 -9.87
CA ILE A 177 0.37 -22.07 -10.36
C ILE A 177 0.23 -23.11 -11.49
N THR A 178 -0.52 -24.18 -11.25
CA THR A 178 -0.73 -25.24 -12.25
C THR A 178 -1.39 -24.70 -13.52
N GLN A 179 -2.40 -23.82 -13.37
CA GLN A 179 -3.08 -23.19 -14.51
C GLN A 179 -2.15 -22.30 -15.32
N MET A 180 -1.27 -21.53 -14.66
CA MET A 180 -0.31 -20.68 -15.36
C MET A 180 0.69 -21.51 -16.17
N PHE A 181 1.23 -22.59 -15.60
CA PHE A 181 2.13 -23.49 -16.33
C PHE A 181 1.44 -24.17 -17.53
N ALA A 182 0.18 -24.59 -17.38
CA ALA A 182 -0.58 -25.20 -18.46
C ALA A 182 -0.81 -24.22 -19.63
N ALA A 183 -0.85 -22.90 -19.38
CA ALA A 183 -1.04 -21.88 -20.41
C ALA A 183 0.26 -21.48 -21.13
N LEU A 184 1.43 -21.94 -20.65
CA LEU A 184 2.74 -21.69 -21.27
C LEU A 184 3.17 -22.79 -22.25
N ASN A 185 2.47 -23.93 -22.24
CA ASN A 185 2.67 -25.07 -23.13
C ASN A 185 1.63 -25.09 -24.25
#